data_AF-A0A429FXW9-F1
#
_entry.id   AF-A0A429FXW9-F1
#
_cell.length_a   1.000
_cell.length_b   1.000
_cell.length_c   1.000
_cell.angle_alpha   90.00
_cell.angle_beta   90.00
_cell.angle_gamma   90.00
#
_symmetry.space_group_name_H-M   'P 1'
#
loop_
_entity.id
_entity.type
_entity.pdbx_description
1 polymer ?
#
loop_
_entity_poly.entity_id
_entity_poly.type
_entity_poly.pdbx_seq_one_letter_code
_entity_poly.pdbx_strand_id
1 'polypeptide(L)'
;MTSISTAPRPLRTADLGTLVIMSWSRETPDGDVPFLLACSLGDGEGGPEATPAAVEGLLSRSGIAVGDGVLDATALPGLPVGLLVVPGAAALTMPGVNAQFVPTPQWREAVDERGYACLVFATRPWPGGEPGEAGAVAAFANHEDTLRTAAQLVLPVRSLRT
;
A
#
# COMPACT_ATOMS: atom_id res chain seq x y z
N MET A 1 -13.41 7.66 37.50
CA MET A 1 -12.14 7.42 36.77
C MET A 1 -12.29 6.08 36.08
N THR A 2 -12.60 6.08 34.78
CA THR A 2 -12.77 4.86 33.99
C THR A 2 -11.51 4.70 33.16
N SER A 3 -10.64 3.75 33.53
CA SER A 3 -9.45 3.42 32.76
C SER A 3 -9.89 2.75 31.46
N ILE A 4 -9.81 3.45 30.33
CA ILE A 4 -9.87 2.82 29.01
C ILE A 4 -8.53 2.10 28.85
N SER A 5 -8.52 0.80 29.15
CA SER A 5 -7.41 -0.07 28.82
C SER A 5 -7.47 -0.34 27.31
N THR A 6 -6.70 0.42 26.54
CA THR A 6 -6.49 0.17 25.10
C THR A 6 -5.62 -1.06 24.91
N ALA A 7 -6.20 -2.24 25.14
CA ALA A 7 -5.62 -3.47 24.62
C ALA A 7 -5.72 -3.40 23.08
N PRO A 8 -4.65 -3.72 22.32
CA PRO A 8 -4.73 -3.74 20.87
C PRO A 8 -5.82 -4.73 20.46
N ARG A 9 -6.90 -4.21 19.84
CA ARG A 9 -7.97 -5.05 19.30
C ARG A 9 -7.35 -6.02 18.29
N PRO A 10 -7.75 -7.30 18.27
CA PRO A 10 -7.38 -8.17 17.16
C PRO A 10 -7.91 -7.55 15.88
N LEU A 11 -7.05 -7.34 14.87
CA LEU A 11 -7.51 -6.88 13.57
C LEU A 11 -8.44 -7.92 12.99
N ARG A 12 -9.64 -7.46 12.64
CA ARG A 12 -10.51 -8.22 11.75
C ARG A 12 -10.31 -7.66 10.36
N THR A 13 -10.11 -8.53 9.37
CA THR A 13 -10.04 -8.11 7.96
C THR A 13 -11.30 -7.33 7.55
N ALA A 14 -12.45 -7.62 8.19
CA ALA A 14 -13.70 -6.88 8.01
C ALA A 14 -13.62 -5.40 8.42
N ASP A 15 -12.70 -5.01 9.33
CA ASP A 15 -12.50 -3.63 9.74
C ASP A 15 -11.75 -2.80 8.67
N LEU A 16 -11.00 -3.46 7.78
CA LEU A 16 -10.29 -2.80 6.68
C LEU A 16 -11.22 -2.44 5.52
N GLY A 17 -12.37 -3.12 5.39
CA GLY A 17 -13.25 -2.97 4.24
C GLY A 17 -12.57 -3.36 2.92
N THR A 18 -12.99 -2.71 1.85
CA THR A 18 -12.43 -2.86 0.50
C THR A 18 -11.09 -2.14 0.42
N LEU A 19 -10.02 -2.91 0.18
CA LEU A 19 -8.70 -2.37 -0.14
C LEU A 19 -8.55 -2.20 -1.65
N VAL A 20 -8.17 -1.01 -2.09
CA VAL A 20 -7.89 -0.70 -3.49
C VAL A 20 -6.39 -0.52 -3.67
N ILE A 21 -5.86 -1.09 -4.75
CA ILE A 21 -4.48 -0.89 -5.19
C ILE A 21 -4.48 -0.15 -6.51
N MET A 22 -3.70 0.92 -6.57
CA MET A 22 -3.54 1.75 -7.76
C MET A 22 -2.06 1.87 -8.11
N SER A 23 -1.74 1.76 -9.40
CA SER A 23 -0.36 1.76 -9.91
C SER A 23 -0.11 2.89 -10.89
N TRP A 24 0.98 3.63 -10.72
CA TRP A 24 1.42 4.66 -11.66
C TRP A 24 2.94 4.78 -11.67
N SER A 25 3.50 5.25 -12.78
CA SER A 25 4.92 5.63 -12.85
C SER A 25 5.07 7.13 -12.68
N ARG A 26 6.19 7.55 -12.10
CA ARG A 26 6.61 8.95 -12.07
C ARG A 26 7.93 9.09 -12.82
N GLU A 27 7.95 9.96 -13.80
CA GLU A 27 9.17 10.31 -14.52
C GLU A 27 10.18 11.00 -13.59
N THR A 28 11.43 10.54 -13.64
CA THR A 28 12.57 11.17 -12.96
C THR A 28 13.73 11.30 -13.93
N PRO A 29 14.75 12.14 -13.64
CA PRO A 29 15.94 12.24 -14.50
C PRO A 29 16.64 10.90 -14.75
N ASP A 30 16.50 9.95 -13.82
CA ASP A 30 17.09 8.61 -13.88
C ASP A 30 16.09 7.55 -14.41
N GLY A 31 15.01 7.97 -15.07
CA GLY A 31 13.95 7.12 -15.64
C GLY A 31 12.67 7.04 -14.82
N ASP A 32 11.72 6.21 -15.24
CA ASP A 32 10.41 6.10 -14.59
C ASP A 32 10.48 5.30 -13.30
N VAL A 33 9.99 5.86 -12.19
CA VAL A 33 9.90 5.18 -10.89
C VAL A 33 8.49 4.62 -10.69
N PRO A 34 8.33 3.30 -10.47
CA PRO A 34 7.02 2.67 -10.30
C PRO A 34 6.51 2.83 -8.87
N PHE A 35 5.34 3.44 -8.73
CA PHE A 35 4.65 3.65 -7.46
C PHE A 35 3.35 2.84 -7.36
N LEU A 36 3.05 2.39 -6.14
CA LEU A 36 1.80 1.74 -5.76
C LEU A 36 1.17 2.49 -4.59
N LEU A 37 -0.14 2.66 -4.65
CA LEU A 37 -0.95 3.15 -3.54
C LEU A 37 -1.87 2.01 -3.10
N ALA A 38 -1.79 1.65 -1.83
CA ALA A 38 -2.78 0.79 -1.17
C ALA A 38 -3.58 1.65 -0.17
N CYS A 39 -4.90 1.70 -0.34
CA CYS A 39 -5.78 2.42 0.58
C CYS A 39 -7.13 1.72 0.71
N SER A 40 -7.76 1.85 1.87
CA SER A 40 -9.13 1.36 2.11
C SER A 40 -10.15 2.38 1.59
N LEU A 41 -11.32 1.90 1.14
CA LEU A 41 -12.47 2.76 0.82
C LEU A 41 -13.25 3.23 2.06
N GLY A 42 -12.92 2.71 3.26
CA GLY A 42 -13.60 3.06 4.50
C GLY A 42 -14.99 2.46 4.66
N ASP A 43 -15.31 1.44 3.87
CA ASP A 43 -16.57 0.68 3.87
C ASP A 43 -16.52 -0.57 4.78
N GLY A 44 -15.55 -0.65 5.69
CA GLY A 44 -15.45 -1.70 6.70
C GLY A 44 -16.52 -1.60 7.79
N GLU A 45 -16.63 -2.62 8.65
CA GLU A 45 -17.66 -2.68 9.73
C GLU A 45 -17.59 -1.48 10.70
N GLY A 46 -16.40 -0.94 10.92
CA GLY A 46 -16.18 0.25 11.75
C GLY A 46 -16.33 1.59 11.02
N GLY A 47 -16.61 1.56 9.70
CA GLY A 47 -16.68 2.74 8.85
C GLY A 47 -15.33 3.47 8.66
N PRO A 48 -15.34 4.65 8.03
CA PRO A 48 -14.12 5.37 7.67
C PRO A 48 -13.31 5.85 8.88
N GLU A 49 -13.96 6.07 10.03
CA GLU A 49 -13.30 6.49 11.28
C GLU A 49 -12.46 5.37 11.90
N ALA A 50 -12.79 4.10 11.64
CA ALA A 50 -12.03 2.95 12.14
C ALA A 50 -10.87 2.54 11.22
N THR A 51 -10.88 2.98 9.96
CA THR A 51 -9.88 2.64 8.95
C THR A 51 -8.45 2.92 9.40
N PRO A 52 -8.10 4.09 9.96
CA PRO A 52 -6.71 4.37 10.33
C PRO A 52 -6.18 3.36 11.35
N ALA A 53 -6.94 3.08 12.41
CA ALA A 53 -6.54 2.13 13.44
C ALA A 53 -6.45 0.68 12.89
N ALA A 54 -7.34 0.30 11.97
CA ALA A 54 -7.28 -1.00 11.32
C ALA A 54 -6.01 -1.13 10.44
N VAL A 55 -5.71 -0.12 9.62
CA VAL A 55 -4.53 -0.10 8.75
C VAL A 55 -3.24 -0.06 9.59
N GLU A 56 -3.16 0.77 10.62
CA GLU A 56 -2.00 0.82 11.53
C GLU A 56 -1.76 -0.54 12.21
N GLY A 57 -2.83 -1.21 12.66
CA GLY A 57 -2.73 -2.55 13.21
C GLY A 57 -2.21 -3.57 12.20
N LEU A 58 -2.65 -3.49 10.94
CA LEU A 58 -2.17 -4.32 9.83
C LEU A 58 -0.68 -4.14 9.56
N LEU A 59 -0.24 -2.89 9.45
CA LEU A 59 1.16 -2.54 9.18
C LEU A 59 2.05 -2.98 10.34
N SER A 60 1.63 -2.71 11.58
CA SER A 60 2.37 -3.11 12.79
C SER A 60 2.56 -4.63 12.88
N ARG A 61 1.54 -5.43 12.56
CA ARG A 61 1.67 -6.90 12.54
C ARG A 61 2.57 -7.42 11.43
N SER A 62 2.78 -6.62 10.39
CA SER A 62 3.67 -6.94 9.29
C SER A 62 5.09 -6.42 9.53
N GLY A 63 5.35 -5.82 10.70
CA GLY A 63 6.65 -5.23 11.05
C GLY A 63 6.92 -3.90 10.36
N ILE A 64 5.88 -3.22 9.88
CA ILE A 64 5.98 -1.97 9.13
C ILE A 64 5.58 -0.81 10.04
N ALA A 65 6.49 0.15 10.22
CA ALA A 65 6.20 1.39 10.92
C ALA A 65 5.47 2.38 9.99
N VAL A 66 4.58 3.17 10.57
CA VAL A 66 3.87 4.26 9.90
C VAL A 66 4.60 5.57 10.17
N GLY A 67 4.71 6.45 9.17
CA GLY A 67 5.24 7.82 9.35
C GLY A 67 6.77 7.93 9.49
N ASP A 68 7.48 6.83 9.79
CA ASP A 68 8.94 6.82 9.93
C ASP A 68 9.64 6.44 8.62
N GLY A 69 9.73 7.43 7.72
CA GLY A 69 10.55 7.33 6.50
C GLY A 69 10.15 6.22 5.52
N VAL A 70 11.08 5.87 4.64
CA VAL A 70 10.89 4.81 3.64
C VAL A 70 11.59 3.54 4.11
N LEU A 71 10.83 2.46 4.28
CA LEU A 71 11.36 1.14 4.60
C LEU A 71 11.86 0.43 3.33
N ASP A 72 13.15 0.16 3.26
CA ASP A 72 13.71 -0.63 2.16
C ASP A 72 13.55 -2.14 2.43
N ALA A 73 12.53 -2.76 1.84
CA ALA A 73 12.30 -4.19 1.96
C ALA A 73 13.26 -5.03 1.08
N THR A 74 14.01 -4.42 0.16
CA THR A 74 15.02 -5.14 -0.64
C THR A 74 16.18 -5.61 0.24
N ALA A 75 16.48 -4.88 1.32
CA ALA A 75 17.46 -5.23 2.33
C ALA A 75 16.92 -6.21 3.41
N LEU A 76 15.63 -6.52 3.40
CA LEU A 76 14.93 -7.29 4.44
C LEU A 76 14.21 -8.52 3.87
N PRO A 77 14.92 -9.61 3.52
CA PRO A 77 14.33 -10.77 2.85
C PRO A 77 13.30 -11.55 3.71
N GLY A 78 13.28 -11.32 5.03
CA GLY A 78 12.34 -11.93 5.97
C GLY A 78 11.05 -11.13 6.20
N LEU A 79 10.91 -9.95 5.59
CA LEU A 79 9.70 -9.14 5.73
C LEU A 79 8.52 -9.90 5.09
N PRO A 80 7.39 -10.08 5.79
CA PRO A 80 6.26 -10.85 5.28
C PRO A 80 5.43 -10.04 4.26
N VAL A 81 6.06 -9.17 3.46
CA VAL A 81 5.41 -8.38 2.42
C VAL A 81 6.04 -8.70 1.08
N GLY A 82 5.21 -9.05 0.11
CA GLY A 82 5.65 -9.48 -1.21
C GLY A 82 4.84 -8.83 -2.32
N LEU A 83 5.55 -8.40 -3.35
CA LEU A 83 4.97 -7.96 -4.62
C LEU A 83 5.34 -8.96 -5.71
N LEU A 84 4.33 -9.66 -6.22
CA LEU A 84 4.47 -10.61 -7.31
C LEU A 84 3.89 -9.99 -8.59
N VAL A 85 4.64 -10.04 -9.67
CA VAL A 85 4.26 -9.46 -10.95
C VAL A 85 4.32 -10.55 -12.02
N VAL A 86 3.19 -10.76 -12.71
CA VAL A 86 3.01 -11.79 -13.75
C VAL A 86 2.44 -11.13 -15.02
N PRO A 87 2.45 -11.80 -16.18
CA PRO A 87 1.84 -11.24 -17.38
C PRO A 87 0.36 -10.87 -17.14
N GLY A 88 0.03 -9.59 -17.30
CA GLY A 88 -1.35 -9.05 -17.16
C GLY A 88 -1.86 -8.80 -15.74
N ALA A 89 -1.12 -9.17 -14.69
CA ALA A 89 -1.57 -8.98 -13.31
C ALA A 89 -0.40 -8.79 -12.32
N ALA A 90 -0.71 -8.19 -11.18
CA ALA A 90 0.19 -8.11 -10.04
C ALA A 90 -0.57 -8.43 -8.75
N ALA A 91 0.15 -8.93 -7.74
CA ALA A 91 -0.39 -9.28 -6.45
C ALA A 91 0.47 -8.71 -5.32
N LEU A 92 -0.16 -7.97 -4.42
CA LEU A 92 0.41 -7.53 -3.15
C LEU A 92 -0.05 -8.49 -2.05
N THR A 93 0.91 -9.03 -1.32
CA THR A 93 0.67 -10.04 -0.28
C THR A 93 1.33 -9.62 1.02
N MET A 94 0.60 -9.70 2.13
CA MET A 94 1.09 -9.51 3.49
C MET A 94 0.12 -10.12 4.52
N PRO A 95 0.48 -10.27 5.81
CA PRO A 95 -0.40 -10.85 6.81
C PRO A 95 -1.76 -10.15 6.90
N GLY A 96 -2.83 -10.78 6.39
CA GLY A 96 -4.18 -10.23 6.37
C GLY A 96 -4.57 -9.49 5.09
N VAL A 97 -3.69 -9.40 4.09
CA VAL A 97 -3.98 -8.83 2.77
C VAL A 97 -3.45 -9.74 1.67
N ASN A 98 -4.34 -10.08 0.74
CA ASN A 98 -4.01 -10.67 -0.54
C ASN A 98 -4.82 -9.94 -1.60
N ALA A 99 -4.18 -9.00 -2.28
CA ALA A 99 -4.85 -8.11 -3.21
C ALA A 99 -4.21 -8.23 -4.59
N GLN A 100 -5.06 -8.48 -5.59
CA GLN A 100 -4.68 -8.59 -6.98
C GLN A 100 -5.14 -7.34 -7.72
N PHE A 101 -4.31 -6.85 -8.64
CA PHE A 101 -4.60 -5.68 -9.45
C PHE A 101 -4.01 -5.82 -10.85
N VAL A 102 -4.56 -5.07 -11.78
CA VAL A 102 -4.02 -4.95 -13.14
C VAL A 102 -3.13 -3.71 -13.16
N PRO A 103 -1.80 -3.86 -13.30
CA PRO A 103 -0.92 -2.70 -13.36
C PRO A 103 -1.09 -1.93 -14.67
N THR A 104 -0.80 -0.63 -14.65
CA THR A 104 -0.71 0.16 -15.89
C THR A 104 0.51 -0.26 -16.71
N PRO A 105 0.48 -0.15 -18.05
CA PRO A 105 1.62 -0.52 -18.90
C PRO A 105 2.92 0.23 -18.53
N GLN A 106 2.81 1.53 -18.27
CA GLN A 106 3.95 2.37 -17.85
C GLN A 106 4.54 1.93 -16.51
N TRP A 107 3.69 1.54 -15.55
CA TRP A 107 4.17 0.98 -14.28
C TRP A 107 4.89 -0.34 -14.49
N ARG A 108 4.38 -1.17 -15.41
CA ARG A 108 4.97 -2.46 -15.70
C ARG A 108 6.37 -2.34 -16.31
N GLU A 109 6.53 -1.45 -17.28
CA GLU A 109 7.83 -1.17 -17.91
C GLU A 109 8.85 -0.70 -16.87
N ALA A 110 8.46 0.28 -16.04
CA ALA A 110 9.32 0.80 -14.97
C ALA A 110 9.72 -0.28 -13.94
N VAL A 111 8.83 -1.21 -13.62
CA VAL A 111 9.12 -2.36 -12.75
C VAL A 111 10.09 -3.34 -13.40
N ASP A 112 9.89 -3.66 -14.67
CA ASP A 112 10.76 -4.60 -15.39
C ASP A 112 12.20 -4.03 -15.54
N GLU A 113 12.33 -2.71 -15.66
CA GLU A 113 13.63 -2.01 -15.68
C GLU A 113 14.30 -1.93 -14.30
N ARG A 114 13.54 -1.61 -13.24
CA ARG A 114 14.10 -1.33 -11.91
C ARG A 114 14.18 -2.52 -10.98
N GLY A 115 13.31 -3.52 -11.14
CA GLY A 115 13.22 -4.69 -10.26
C GLY A 115 12.62 -4.41 -8.87
N TYR A 116 12.08 -3.21 -8.64
CA TYR A 116 11.40 -2.83 -7.40
C TYR A 116 10.21 -1.92 -7.66
N ALA A 117 9.34 -1.73 -6.66
CA ALA A 117 8.30 -0.71 -6.66
C ALA A 117 8.17 0.00 -5.32
N CYS A 118 7.82 1.29 -5.36
CA CYS A 118 7.59 2.12 -4.18
C CYS A 118 6.12 2.03 -3.76
N LEU A 119 5.84 1.35 -2.64
CA LEU A 119 4.50 1.24 -2.06
C LEU A 119 4.26 2.37 -1.05
N VAL A 120 3.14 3.06 -1.20
CA VAL A 120 2.54 3.97 -0.22
C VAL A 120 1.28 3.27 0.32
N PHE A 121 1.30 2.87 1.59
CA PHE A 121 0.12 2.32 2.27
C PHE A 121 -0.53 3.41 3.11
N ALA A 122 -1.63 3.96 2.63
CA ALA A 122 -2.34 5.04 3.29
C ALA A 122 -3.19 4.53 4.46
N THR A 123 -3.07 5.18 5.60
CA THR A 123 -3.97 4.99 6.77
C THR A 123 -5.28 5.75 6.61
N ARG A 124 -5.30 6.78 5.77
CA ARG A 124 -6.51 7.53 5.43
C ARG A 124 -7.35 6.76 4.42
N PRO A 125 -8.68 6.72 4.57
CA PRO A 125 -9.55 6.18 3.53
C PRO A 125 -9.47 7.03 2.27
N TRP A 126 -9.73 6.40 1.12
CA TRP A 126 -9.84 7.10 -0.16
C TRP A 126 -10.92 8.20 -0.06
N PRO A 127 -10.60 9.46 -0.38
CA PRO A 127 -11.51 10.60 -0.15
C PRO A 127 -12.68 10.66 -1.14
N GLY A 128 -12.76 9.71 -2.09
CA GLY A 128 -13.71 9.72 -3.20
C GLY A 128 -13.04 10.11 -4.52
N GLY A 129 -13.75 9.89 -5.63
CA GLY A 129 -13.21 9.94 -6.99
C GLY A 129 -13.08 8.54 -7.60
N GLU A 130 -12.99 8.45 -8.94
CA GLU A 130 -12.88 7.17 -9.64
C GLU A 130 -11.51 6.52 -9.35
N PRO A 131 -11.48 5.38 -8.63
CA PRO A 131 -10.23 4.69 -8.36
C PRO A 131 -9.64 4.20 -9.68
N GLY A 132 -8.50 4.75 -10.08
CA GLY A 132 -7.86 4.45 -11.37
C GLY A 132 -7.55 5.68 -12.23
N GLU A 133 -8.12 6.85 -11.92
CA GLU A 133 -7.69 8.10 -12.56
C GLU A 133 -6.30 8.51 -12.06
N ALA A 134 -5.27 8.37 -12.89
CA ALA A 134 -3.88 8.57 -12.52
C ALA A 134 -3.62 9.93 -11.82
N GLY A 135 -4.30 11.00 -12.23
CA GLY A 135 -4.19 12.32 -11.63
C GLY A 135 -4.70 12.37 -10.18
N ALA A 136 -5.88 11.80 -9.92
CA ALA A 136 -6.45 11.71 -8.58
C ALA A 136 -5.60 10.82 -7.67
N VAL A 137 -5.12 9.68 -8.19
CA VAL A 137 -4.24 8.76 -7.46
C VAL A 137 -2.94 9.44 -7.06
N ALA A 138 -2.27 10.09 -8.02
CA ALA A 138 -1.04 10.81 -7.75
C ALA A 138 -1.26 11.97 -6.77
N ALA A 139 -2.35 12.72 -6.89
CA ALA A 139 -2.66 13.81 -5.97
C ALA A 139 -2.85 13.31 -4.54
N PHE A 140 -3.60 12.22 -4.34
CA PHE A 140 -3.82 11.65 -3.01
C PHE A 140 -2.56 11.02 -2.43
N ALA A 141 -1.81 10.26 -3.24
CA ALA A 141 -0.58 9.60 -2.81
C ALA A 141 0.53 10.58 -2.43
N ASN A 142 0.59 11.75 -3.09
CA ASN A 142 1.57 12.81 -2.81
C ASN A 142 1.04 13.87 -1.82
N HIS A 143 -0.18 13.74 -1.30
CA HIS A 143 -0.73 14.70 -0.36
C HIS A 143 0.01 14.62 0.97
N GLU A 144 0.41 15.77 1.54
CA GLU A 144 1.21 15.84 2.78
C GLU A 144 0.57 15.07 3.94
N ASP A 145 -0.73 15.27 4.15
CA ASP A 145 -1.49 14.53 5.16
C ASP A 145 -1.48 13.01 4.95
N THR A 146 -1.47 12.54 3.70
CA THR A 146 -1.38 11.11 3.38
C THR A 146 0.03 10.61 3.68
N LEU A 147 1.05 11.29 3.18
CA LEU A 147 2.45 10.89 3.37
C LEU A 147 2.88 10.89 4.83
N ARG A 148 2.37 11.83 5.64
CA ARG A 148 2.67 11.95 7.08
C ARG A 148 2.19 10.73 7.89
N THR A 149 1.10 10.10 7.48
CA THR A 149 0.49 8.98 8.20
C THR A 149 0.49 7.69 7.39
N ALA A 150 1.14 7.66 6.23
CA ALA A 150 1.30 6.46 5.42
C ALA A 150 2.55 5.69 5.85
N ALA A 151 2.53 4.38 5.61
CA ALA A 151 3.77 3.62 5.52
C ALA A 151 4.31 3.69 4.09
N GLN A 152 5.61 3.88 3.96
CA GLN A 152 6.29 3.94 2.67
C GLN A 152 7.31 2.81 2.59
N LEU A 153 7.29 2.02 1.53
CA LEU A 153 8.16 0.86 1.36
C LEU A 153 8.74 0.80 -0.04
N VAL A 154 9.99 0.39 -0.16
CA VAL A 154 10.56 -0.10 -1.43
C VAL A 154 10.46 -1.61 -1.43
N LEU A 155 9.61 -2.17 -2.30
CA LEU A 155 9.36 -3.59 -2.39
C LEU A 155 10.15 -4.21 -3.55
N PRO A 156 10.94 -5.28 -3.31
CA PRO A 156 11.53 -6.04 -4.40
C PRO A 156 10.41 -6.73 -5.18
N VAL A 157 10.46 -6.61 -6.51
CA VAL A 157 9.50 -7.28 -7.38
C VAL A 157 9.96 -8.71 -7.61
N ARG A 158 9.07 -9.65 -7.35
CA ARG A 158 9.25 -11.05 -7.74
C ARG A 158 8.49 -11.28 -9.02
N SER A 159 9.16 -11.84 -10.02
CA SER A 159 8.53 -12.37 -11.22
C SER A 159 8.51 -13.89 -11.15
N LEU A 160 7.45 -14.51 -11.68
CA LEU A 160 7.51 -15.94 -11.97
C LEU A 160 8.52 -16.12 -13.10
N ARG A 161 9.66 -16.76 -12.79
CA ARG A 161 10.57 -17.23 -13.83
C ARG A 161 9.80 -18.27 -14.66
N THR A 162 9.42 -17.91 -15.88
CA THR A 162 9.13 -18.86 -16.95
C THR A 162 10.40 -19.57 -17.39
#